data_AF-A0A1G9N2I8-F1
#
_entry.id   AF-A0A1G9N2I8-F1
#
_cell.length_a   1.000
_cell.length_b   1.000
_cell.length_c   1.000
_cell.angle_alpha   90.00
_cell.angle_beta   90.00
_cell.angle_gamma   90.00
#
_symmetry.space_group_name_H-M   'P 1'
#
loop_
_entity.id
_entity.type
_entity.pdbx_description
1 polymer ?
#
loop_
_entity_poly.entity_id
_entity_poly.type
_entity_poly.pdbx_seq_one_letter_code
_entity_poly.pdbx_strand_id
1 'polypeptide(L)'
;MIFLLGLFVSCEKKQEVKDVMYTGPISESFDIRMVYSDSGRKVIRMETPVQRDLLNGDKVFPKEMKLFFYDRNGTEHTWLRADSARKINMQNLWHVMGHVRIENRLKQEVLETNELFWNPDTKRIYTDGDVTSRTPTGVTHGTGLVANQDFTKYGLGKVRNSQMQVENLPE
;
A
#
# COMPACT_ATOMS: atom_id res chain seq x y z
N MET A 1 61.16 -52.69 -2.53
CA MET A 1 60.86 -52.47 -3.96
C MET A 1 59.59 -53.26 -4.23
N ILE A 2 58.38 -52.70 -4.32
CA ILE A 2 57.92 -51.50 -5.01
C ILE A 2 56.73 -50.90 -4.24
N PHE A 3 56.74 -49.58 -4.12
CA PHE A 3 55.66 -48.71 -3.69
C PHE A 3 55.07 -48.13 -4.99
N LEU A 4 53.79 -48.37 -5.31
CA LEU A 4 53.09 -47.54 -6.30
C LEU A 4 51.56 -47.56 -6.09
N LEU A 5 51.15 -46.73 -5.13
CA LEU A 5 50.10 -45.71 -5.25
C LEU A 5 49.06 -45.93 -6.37
N GLY A 6 47.88 -46.45 -5.99
CA GLY A 6 46.69 -46.41 -6.83
C GLY A 6 46.14 -44.97 -6.90
N LEU A 7 46.28 -44.34 -8.06
CA LEU A 7 45.69 -43.04 -8.36
C LEU A 7 44.19 -43.22 -8.64
N PHE A 8 43.34 -42.88 -7.67
CA PHE A 8 41.93 -42.62 -7.92
C PHE A 8 41.80 -41.32 -8.71
N VAL A 9 41.73 -41.42 -10.03
CA VAL A 9 41.37 -40.29 -10.90
C VAL A 9 39.86 -40.08 -10.77
N SER A 10 39.46 -39.23 -9.82
CA SER A 10 38.11 -38.66 -9.79
C SER A 10 38.03 -37.60 -10.89
N CYS A 11 37.43 -37.97 -12.04
CA CYS A 11 37.10 -37.03 -13.09
C CYS A 11 35.77 -36.37 -12.74
N GLU A 12 35.84 -35.29 -11.96
CA GLU A 12 34.67 -34.47 -11.68
C GLU A 12 34.35 -33.66 -12.96
N LYS A 13 33.33 -34.09 -13.71
CA LYS A 13 32.81 -33.30 -14.83
C LYS A 13 32.33 -31.97 -14.26
N LYS A 14 33.09 -30.90 -14.55
CA LYS A 14 32.72 -29.52 -14.25
C LYS A 14 31.43 -29.23 -15.01
N GLN A 15 30.30 -29.41 -14.34
CA GLN A 15 29.00 -29.07 -14.87
C GLN A 15 29.02 -27.55 -15.08
N GLU A 16 28.93 -27.10 -16.32
CA GLU A 16 28.72 -25.68 -16.60
C GLU A 16 27.38 -25.29 -15.98
N VAL A 17 27.45 -24.75 -14.76
CA VAL A 17 26.32 -24.12 -14.12
C VAL A 17 26.03 -22.90 -14.97
N LYS A 18 25.00 -22.99 -15.82
CA LYS A 18 24.42 -21.79 -16.43
C LYS A 18 24.08 -20.85 -15.29
N ASP A 19 24.66 -19.66 -15.32
CA ASP A 19 24.40 -18.62 -14.35
C ASP A 19 22.96 -18.13 -14.55
N VAL A 20 22.01 -18.86 -13.96
CA VAL A 20 20.60 -18.49 -14.00
C VAL A 20 20.45 -17.37 -12.99
N MET A 21 20.43 -16.14 -13.49
CA MET A 21 20.19 -14.96 -12.67
C MET A 21 18.86 -15.13 -11.92
N TYR A 22 18.92 -15.16 -10.59
CA TYR A 22 17.74 -15.26 -9.75
C TYR A 22 16.89 -13.98 -9.88
N THR A 23 15.61 -14.15 -10.23
CA THR A 23 14.66 -13.04 -10.47
C THR A 23 13.56 -12.96 -9.41
N GLY A 24 13.61 -13.82 -8.39
CA GLY A 24 12.63 -13.83 -7.30
C GLY A 24 12.87 -12.75 -6.25
N PRO A 25 12.00 -12.66 -5.22
CA PRO A 25 12.20 -11.77 -4.09
C PRO A 25 13.44 -12.17 -3.28
N ILE A 26 14.15 -11.20 -2.70
CA ILE A 26 15.26 -11.46 -1.77
C ILE A 26 14.73 -12.10 -0.48
N SER A 27 13.56 -11.63 -0.02
CA SER A 27 12.90 -12.16 1.16
C SER A 27 11.39 -12.07 1.03
N GLU A 28 10.72 -12.99 1.70
CA GLU A 28 9.28 -12.94 1.92
C GLU A 28 9.01 -12.90 3.43
N SER A 29 7.94 -12.23 3.82
CA SER A 29 7.52 -12.11 5.21
C SER A 29 6.00 -12.23 5.26
N PHE A 30 5.52 -12.96 6.26
CA PHE A 30 4.12 -13.34 6.39
C PHE A 30 3.50 -12.73 7.65
N ASP A 31 2.20 -12.46 7.60
CA ASP A 31 1.40 -11.94 8.72
C ASP A 31 1.99 -10.67 9.36
N ILE A 32 2.26 -9.68 8.51
CA ILE A 32 2.93 -8.45 8.93
C ILE A 32 1.95 -7.52 9.64
N ARG A 33 2.41 -7.00 10.78
CA ARG A 33 1.91 -5.79 11.42
C ARG A 33 3.04 -4.77 11.52
N MET A 34 2.93 -3.67 10.78
CA MET A 34 3.91 -2.58 10.79
C MET A 34 3.28 -1.33 11.40
N VAL A 35 4.05 -0.60 12.21
CA VAL A 35 3.62 0.69 12.78
C VAL A 35 4.60 1.75 12.34
N TYR A 36 4.08 2.79 11.71
CA TYR A 36 4.82 3.99 11.36
C TYR A 36 4.55 5.07 12.41
N SER A 37 5.62 5.71 12.89
CA SER A 37 5.58 6.73 13.92
C SER A 37 6.26 8.01 13.44
N ASP A 38 5.67 9.15 13.78
CA ASP A 38 6.23 10.48 13.55
C ASP A 38 6.38 11.17 14.91
N SER A 39 7.58 11.67 15.21
CA SER A 39 7.88 12.38 16.45
C SER A 39 7.49 11.60 17.72
N GLY A 40 7.70 10.27 17.70
CA GLY A 40 7.39 9.36 18.81
C GLY A 40 5.92 8.97 18.95
N ARG A 41 5.04 9.42 18.05
CA ARG A 41 3.61 9.08 18.06
C ARG A 41 3.27 8.14 16.91
N LYS A 42 2.45 7.11 17.19
CA LYS A 42 1.89 6.23 16.17
C LYS A 42 0.99 7.04 15.25
N VAL A 43 1.26 7.00 13.95
CA VAL A 43 0.45 7.71 12.96
C VAL A 43 -0.29 6.75 12.04
N ILE A 44 0.34 5.62 11.68
CA ILE A 44 -0.24 4.62 10.78
C ILE A 44 0.12 3.22 11.28
N ARG A 45 -0.86 2.31 11.29
CA ARG A 45 -0.64 0.87 11.42
C ARG A 45 -1.02 0.21 10.10
N MET A 46 -0.14 -0.61 9.55
CA MET A 46 -0.38 -1.44 8.37
C MET A 46 -0.45 -2.91 8.78
N GLU A 47 -1.44 -3.63 8.25
CA GLU A 47 -1.56 -5.08 8.37
C GLU A 47 -1.72 -5.71 6.99
N THR A 48 -0.95 -6.75 6.71
CA THR A 48 -1.02 -7.48 5.43
C THR A 48 -0.47 -8.90 5.54
N PRO A 49 -1.05 -9.89 4.83
CA PRO A 49 -0.59 -11.28 4.92
C PRO A 49 0.79 -11.55 4.34
N VAL A 50 1.23 -10.79 3.33
CA VAL A 50 2.49 -11.08 2.60
C VAL A 50 3.19 -9.78 2.22
N GLN A 51 4.50 -9.73 2.47
CA GLN A 51 5.43 -8.76 1.90
C GLN A 51 6.54 -9.50 1.17
N ARG A 52 6.95 -8.96 0.03
CA ARG A 52 8.10 -9.42 -0.76
C ARG A 52 9.08 -8.27 -0.92
N ASP A 53 10.33 -8.49 -0.54
CA ASP A 53 11.40 -7.51 -0.77
C ASP A 53 12.14 -7.87 -2.06
N LEU A 54 12.24 -6.90 -2.97
CA LEU A 54 12.84 -7.09 -4.28
C LEU A 54 14.29 -6.60 -4.32
N LEU A 55 15.07 -7.11 -5.28
CA LEU A 55 16.49 -6.77 -5.47
C LEU A 55 16.77 -5.26 -5.61
N ASN A 56 15.83 -4.51 -6.19
CA ASN A 56 15.94 -3.07 -6.37
C ASN A 56 15.55 -2.26 -5.12
N GLY A 57 15.26 -2.93 -4.00
CA GLY A 57 14.82 -2.33 -2.74
C GLY A 57 13.31 -2.09 -2.64
N ASP A 58 12.55 -2.28 -3.73
CA ASP A 58 11.10 -2.15 -3.68
C ASP A 58 10.48 -3.24 -2.80
N LYS A 59 9.30 -2.93 -2.27
CA LYS A 59 8.50 -3.89 -1.51
C LYS A 59 7.16 -4.10 -2.20
N VAL A 60 6.74 -5.35 -2.35
CA VAL A 60 5.44 -5.71 -2.93
C VAL A 60 4.60 -6.39 -1.87
N PHE A 61 3.34 -5.99 -1.80
CA PHE A 61 2.32 -6.52 -0.90
C PHE A 61 1.21 -7.10 -1.79
N PRO A 62 1.33 -8.36 -2.22
CA PRO A 62 0.46 -8.94 -3.26
C PRO A 62 -0.91 -9.39 -2.72
N LYS A 63 -1.19 -9.12 -1.45
CA LYS A 63 -2.41 -9.49 -0.75
C LYS A 63 -3.00 -8.26 -0.09
N GLU A 64 -4.22 -8.44 0.41
CA GLU A 64 -4.97 -7.41 1.09
C GLU A 64 -4.12 -6.64 2.10
N MET A 65 -4.23 -5.32 2.03
CA MET A 65 -3.56 -4.40 2.93
C MET A 65 -4.61 -3.56 3.65
N LYS A 66 -4.52 -3.54 4.98
CA LYS A 66 -5.31 -2.66 5.83
C LYS A 66 -4.41 -1.60 6.44
N LEU A 67 -4.81 -0.34 6.33
CA LEU A 67 -4.16 0.79 7.00
C LEU A 67 -5.12 1.37 8.01
N PHE A 68 -4.59 1.72 9.18
CA PHE A 68 -5.33 2.36 10.26
C PHE A 68 -4.62 3.66 10.61
N PHE A 69 -5.35 4.77 10.54
CA PHE A 69 -4.82 6.11 10.76
C PHE A 69 -5.24 6.61 12.14
N TYR A 70 -4.26 7.13 12.87
CA TYR A 70 -4.42 7.61 14.24
C TYR A 70 -4.33 9.14 14.30
N ASP A 71 -5.16 9.76 15.14
CA ASP A 71 -5.00 11.16 15.49
C ASP A 71 -3.84 11.39 16.47
N ARG A 72 -3.66 12.66 16.87
CA ARG A 72 -2.65 13.07 17.86
C ARG A 72 -2.84 12.46 19.25
N ASN A 73 -4.06 12.02 19.57
CA ASN A 73 -4.41 11.38 20.84
C ASN A 73 -4.26 9.85 20.77
N GLY A 74 -3.88 9.30 19.61
CA GLY A 74 -3.75 7.87 19.39
C GLY A 74 -5.06 7.15 19.15
N THR A 75 -6.14 7.89 18.84
CA THR A 75 -7.45 7.32 18.52
C THR A 75 -7.55 7.04 17.03
N GLU A 76 -8.01 5.84 16.68
CA GLU A 76 -8.26 5.43 15.30
C GLU A 76 -9.57 6.06 14.81
N HIS A 77 -9.51 6.82 13.71
CA HIS A 77 -10.69 7.48 13.15
C HIS A 77 -10.96 7.13 11.69
N THR A 78 -9.91 6.75 10.97
CA THR A 78 -9.97 6.39 9.55
C THR A 78 -9.25 5.08 9.33
N TRP A 79 -9.82 4.22 8.51
CA TRP A 79 -9.14 3.02 8.02
C TRP A 79 -9.26 2.91 6.51
N LEU A 80 -8.30 2.23 5.90
CA LEU A 80 -8.25 1.95 4.47
C LEU A 80 -8.06 0.45 4.26
N ARG A 81 -8.72 -0.11 3.26
CA ARG A 81 -8.45 -1.44 2.71
C ARG A 81 -8.13 -1.31 1.23
N ALA A 82 -7.17 -2.10 0.76
CA ALA A 82 -6.89 -2.31 -0.65
C ALA A 82 -6.50 -3.77 -0.91
N ASP A 83 -6.54 -4.20 -2.18
CA ASP A 83 -6.21 -5.57 -2.56
C ASP A 83 -4.71 -5.84 -2.64
N SER A 84 -3.91 -4.80 -2.91
CA SER A 84 -2.45 -4.89 -2.97
C SER A 84 -1.77 -3.54 -2.81
N ALA A 85 -0.45 -3.56 -2.60
CA ALA A 85 0.36 -2.35 -2.61
C ALA A 85 1.79 -2.60 -3.09
N ARG A 86 2.48 -1.51 -3.43
CA ARG A 86 3.91 -1.49 -3.73
C ARG A 86 4.55 -0.27 -3.10
N LYS A 87 5.67 -0.46 -2.40
CA LYS A 87 6.57 0.62 -2.00
C LYS A 87 7.70 0.73 -3.01
N ILE A 88 7.74 1.85 -3.73
CA ILE A 88 8.79 2.21 -4.68
C ILE A 88 9.90 2.90 -3.89
N ASN A 89 11.01 2.20 -3.66
CA ASN A 89 12.04 2.62 -2.70
C ASN A 89 12.73 3.92 -3.14
N MET A 90 13.10 4.01 -4.42
CA MET A 90 13.82 5.16 -4.97
C MET A 90 13.04 6.49 -4.86
N GLN A 91 11.70 6.41 -4.88
CA GLN A 91 10.82 7.59 -4.82
C GLN A 91 10.24 7.82 -3.41
N ASN A 92 10.51 6.90 -2.47
CA ASN A 92 9.80 6.80 -1.20
C ASN A 92 8.26 6.87 -1.38
N LEU A 93 7.74 6.21 -2.42
CA LEU A 93 6.34 6.33 -2.81
C LEU A 93 5.61 5.02 -2.57
N TRP A 94 4.45 5.09 -1.94
CA TRP A 94 3.53 3.98 -1.83
C TRP A 94 2.49 4.07 -2.93
N HIS A 95 2.27 2.97 -3.64
CA HIS A 95 1.20 2.79 -4.61
C HIS A 95 0.28 1.70 -4.09
N VAL A 96 -0.96 2.07 -3.80
CA VAL A 96 -1.99 1.22 -3.21
C VAL A 96 -3.04 0.96 -4.27
N MET A 97 -3.38 -0.31 -4.54
CA MET A 97 -4.11 -0.70 -5.74
C MET A 97 -5.21 -1.72 -5.45
N GLY A 98 -6.29 -1.63 -6.22
CA GLY A 98 -7.41 -2.57 -6.23
C GLY A 98 -8.42 -2.29 -5.11
N HIS A 99 -9.66 -1.99 -5.52
CA HIS A 99 -10.82 -1.74 -4.67
C HIS A 99 -10.48 -0.96 -3.40
N VAL A 100 -9.78 0.17 -3.57
CA VAL A 100 -9.33 0.95 -2.43
C VAL A 100 -10.54 1.64 -1.80
N ARG A 101 -10.78 1.32 -0.54
CA ARG A 101 -11.89 1.84 0.24
C ARG A 101 -11.37 2.44 1.53
N ILE A 102 -11.64 3.72 1.72
CA ILE A 102 -11.30 4.49 2.92
C ILE A 102 -12.59 4.80 3.66
N GLU A 103 -12.64 4.52 4.95
CA GLU A 103 -13.79 4.83 5.79
C GLU A 103 -13.36 5.74 6.94
N ASN A 104 -13.98 6.92 7.01
CA ASN A 104 -13.85 7.84 8.12
C ASN A 104 -15.06 7.67 9.05
N ARG A 105 -14.84 7.07 10.22
CA ARG A 105 -15.93 6.75 11.16
C ARG A 105 -16.51 7.98 11.84
N LEU A 106 -15.69 9.00 12.09
CA LEU A 106 -16.15 10.24 12.71
C LEU A 106 -17.09 11.03 11.80
N LYS A 107 -16.79 11.05 10.49
CA LYS A 107 -17.57 11.77 9.48
C LYS A 107 -18.68 10.94 8.83
N GLN A 108 -18.74 9.64 9.15
CA GLN A 108 -19.62 8.66 8.50
C GLN A 108 -19.47 8.70 6.96
N GLU A 109 -18.22 8.75 6.50
CA GLU A 109 -17.86 8.98 5.11
C GLU A 109 -17.06 7.80 4.55
N VAL A 110 -17.33 7.44 3.30
CA VAL A 110 -16.61 6.41 2.55
C VAL A 110 -16.07 6.99 1.24
N LEU A 111 -14.77 6.83 0.99
CA LEU A 111 -14.13 7.14 -0.28
C LEU A 111 -13.72 5.84 -0.99
N GLU A 112 -14.05 5.70 -2.26
CA GLU A 112 -13.77 4.53 -3.08
C GLU A 112 -13.01 4.94 -4.35
N THR A 113 -11.93 4.23 -4.69
CA THR A 113 -11.15 4.41 -5.91
C THR A 113 -10.37 3.14 -6.27
N ASN A 114 -9.82 3.06 -7.49
CA ASN A 114 -9.02 1.91 -7.92
C ASN A 114 -7.58 1.95 -7.41
N GLU A 115 -7.04 3.14 -7.15
CA GLU A 115 -5.66 3.30 -6.69
C GLU A 115 -5.45 4.61 -5.94
N LEU A 116 -4.47 4.62 -5.04
CA LEU A 116 -3.92 5.83 -4.43
C LEU A 116 -2.40 5.77 -4.34
N PHE A 117 -1.80 6.95 -4.27
CA PHE A 117 -0.39 7.16 -4.02
C PHE A 117 -0.21 7.88 -2.70
N TRP A 118 0.72 7.41 -1.86
CA TRP A 118 1.10 8.10 -0.63
C TRP A 118 2.60 8.37 -0.62
N ASN A 119 2.94 9.64 -0.44
CA ASN A 119 4.32 10.08 -0.28
C ASN A 119 4.54 10.51 1.20
N PRO A 120 5.33 9.75 1.98
CA PRO A 120 5.60 10.05 3.38
C PRO A 120 6.34 11.37 3.60
N ASP A 121 7.21 11.77 2.68
CA ASP A 121 8.03 12.99 2.80
C ASP A 121 7.16 14.25 2.74
N THR A 122 6.18 14.25 1.84
CA THR A 122 5.21 15.35 1.67
C THR A 122 3.94 15.17 2.50
N LYS A 123 3.78 14.02 3.17
CA LYS A 123 2.59 13.64 3.94
C LYS A 123 1.29 13.77 3.13
N ARG A 124 1.38 13.52 1.82
CA ARG A 124 0.31 13.73 0.85
C ARG A 124 -0.16 12.39 0.29
N ILE A 125 -1.48 12.25 0.20
CA ILE A 125 -2.16 11.14 -0.47
C ILE A 125 -2.84 11.71 -1.71
N TYR A 126 -2.75 11.03 -2.84
CA TYR A 126 -3.38 11.48 -4.07
C TYR A 126 -3.73 10.33 -5.02
N THR A 127 -4.62 10.60 -5.96
CA THR A 127 -4.85 9.80 -7.16
C THR A 127 -5.32 10.72 -8.27
N ASP A 128 -5.04 10.38 -9.51
CA ASP A 128 -5.61 11.05 -10.69
C ASP A 128 -6.81 10.27 -11.27
N GLY A 129 -7.11 9.09 -10.70
CA GLY A 129 -8.19 8.21 -11.13
C GLY A 129 -9.58 8.67 -10.67
N ASP A 130 -10.59 7.89 -11.02
CA ASP A 130 -11.96 8.15 -10.60
C ASP A 130 -12.16 7.83 -9.11
N VAL A 131 -12.94 8.67 -8.45
CA VAL A 131 -13.15 8.64 -7.00
C VAL A 131 -14.64 8.83 -6.73
N THR A 132 -15.19 7.98 -5.87
CA THR A 132 -16.55 8.12 -5.36
C THR A 132 -16.50 8.43 -3.87
N SER A 133 -17.12 9.54 -3.48
CA SER A 133 -17.33 9.93 -2.08
C SER A 133 -18.78 9.68 -1.70
N ARG A 134 -19.00 9.00 -0.57
CA ARG A 134 -20.31 8.75 0.01
C ARG A 134 -20.32 9.36 1.40
N THR A 135 -21.20 10.32 1.60
CA THR A 135 -21.44 10.99 2.88
C THR A 135 -22.88 10.72 3.31
N PRO A 136 -23.26 11.04 4.55
CA PRO A 136 -24.67 10.97 4.97
C PRO A 136 -25.58 11.84 4.09
N THR A 137 -25.03 12.95 3.57
CA THR A 137 -25.77 13.92 2.76
C THR A 137 -25.90 13.52 1.29
N GLY A 138 -25.16 12.52 0.81
CA GLY A 138 -25.23 12.15 -0.61
C GLY A 138 -24.01 11.42 -1.17
N VAL A 139 -23.99 11.30 -2.49
CA VAL A 139 -22.92 10.64 -3.25
C VAL A 139 -22.35 11.63 -4.25
N THR A 140 -21.03 11.76 -4.27
CA THR A 140 -20.30 12.61 -5.20
C THR A 140 -19.27 11.79 -5.98
N HIS A 141 -19.24 11.96 -7.29
CA HIS A 141 -18.27 11.36 -8.19
C HIS A 141 -17.33 12.43 -8.74
N GLY A 142 -16.03 12.17 -8.68
CA GLY A 142 -15.00 13.03 -9.24
C GLY A 142 -13.85 12.26 -9.87
N THR A 143 -13.00 12.98 -10.59
CA THR A 143 -11.72 12.47 -11.10
C THR A 143 -10.60 13.24 -10.41
N GLY A 144 -9.73 12.49 -9.76
CA GLY A 144 -8.64 12.99 -8.94
C GLY A 144 -9.03 13.21 -7.48
N LEU A 145 -8.08 12.98 -6.58
CA LEU A 145 -8.18 13.22 -5.13
C LEU A 145 -6.84 13.72 -4.63
N VAL A 146 -6.86 14.67 -3.71
CA VAL A 146 -5.71 15.06 -2.90
C VAL A 146 -6.15 15.12 -1.45
N ALA A 147 -5.42 14.43 -0.57
CA ALA A 147 -5.69 14.38 0.86
C ALA A 147 -4.40 14.54 1.67
N ASN A 148 -4.54 14.96 2.91
CA ASN A 148 -3.46 14.82 3.89
C ASN A 148 -3.39 13.39 4.43
N GLN A 149 -2.23 13.01 4.98
CA GLN A 149 -1.95 11.62 5.39
C GLN A 149 -2.96 10.99 6.37
N ASP A 150 -3.68 11.78 7.16
CA ASP A 150 -4.67 11.30 8.14
C ASP A 150 -6.11 11.35 7.61
N PHE A 151 -6.29 11.74 6.34
CA PHE A 151 -7.60 11.94 5.69
C PHE A 151 -8.55 12.88 6.44
N THR A 152 -8.04 13.75 7.31
CA THR A 152 -8.88 14.77 7.96
C THR A 152 -9.33 15.84 6.97
N LYS A 153 -8.56 16.07 5.90
CA LYS A 153 -8.88 16.99 4.79
C LYS A 153 -8.60 16.33 3.45
N TYR A 154 -9.54 16.46 2.52
CA TYR A 154 -9.33 16.09 1.14
C TYR A 154 -10.05 17.05 0.19
N GLY A 155 -9.58 17.08 -1.05
CA GLY A 155 -10.24 17.74 -2.17
C GLY A 155 -10.36 16.77 -3.33
N LEU A 156 -11.53 16.74 -3.95
CA LEU A 156 -11.73 16.07 -5.23
C LEU A 156 -11.29 17.01 -6.35
N GLY A 157 -10.76 16.43 -7.43
CA GLY A 157 -10.43 17.16 -8.64
C GLY A 157 -11.68 17.56 -9.43
N LYS A 158 -11.81 17.08 -10.67
CA LYS A 158 -12.98 17.40 -11.51
C LYS A 158 -14.20 16.64 -11.01
N VAL A 159 -15.14 17.33 -10.36
CA VAL A 159 -16.43 16.77 -9.94
C VAL A 159 -17.33 16.62 -11.17
N ARG A 160 -17.87 15.40 -11.39
CA ARG A 160 -18.71 15.10 -12.56
C ARG A 160 -20.19 15.06 -12.20
N ASN A 161 -20.55 14.37 -11.12
CA ASN A 161 -21.93 14.19 -10.67
C ASN A 161 -21.99 14.26 -9.15
N SER A 162 -22.96 14.99 -8.61
CA SER A 162 -23.24 15.02 -7.17
C SER A 162 -24.75 14.84 -6.97
N GLN A 163 -25.12 13.81 -6.22
CA GLN A 163 -26.51 13.52 -5.82
C GLN A 163 -26.62 13.79 -4.33
N MET A 164 -27.27 14.90 -3.97
CA MET A 164 -27.49 15.32 -2.59
C MET A 164 -28.89 14.89 -2.15
N GLN A 165 -29.03 14.40 -0.92
CA GLN A 165 -30.33 14.19 -0.30
C GLN A 165 -30.88 15.56 0.11
N VAL A 166 -32.01 15.96 -0.48
CA VAL A 166 -32.73 17.18 -0.08
C VAL A 166 -33.60 16.83 1.12
N GLU A 167 -33.21 17.29 2.30
CA GLU A 167 -34.02 17.12 3.51
C GLU A 167 -35.01 18.29 3.63
N ASN A 168 -36.30 17.98 3.50
CA ASN A 168 -37.47 18.85 3.64
C ASN A 168 -37.53 20.07 2.69
N LEU A 169 -38.22 19.91 1.56
CA LEU A 169 -38.86 21.02 0.86
C LEU A 169 -39.99 21.55 1.78
N PRO A 170 -39.97 22.81 2.25
CA PRO A 170 -41.19 23.41 2.76
C PRO A 170 -42.18 23.51 1.60
N GLU A 171 -43.40 23.00 1.81
CA GLU A 171 -44.55 23.19 0.91
C GLU A 171 -44.89 24.68 0.71
#